data_AF-A0AA45TUT0-F1
#
_entry.id   AF-A0AA45TUT0-F1
#
_cell.length_a   1.000
_cell.length_b   1.000
_cell.length_c   1.000
_cell.angle_alpha   90.00
_cell.angle_beta   90.00
_cell.angle_gamma   90.00
#
_symmetry.space_group_name_H-M   'P 1'
#
loop_
_entity.id
_entity.type
_entity.pdbx_description
1 polymer ?
#
loop_
_entity_poly.entity_id
_entity_poly.type
_entity_poly.pdbx_seq_one_letter_code
_entity_poly.pdbx_strand_id
1 'polypeptide(L)'
;MASKHRRRTPPRPATARRPATATPTWPLPMQRIPLSEARSHLSALVQQAATQRHVTAITVHDELKAFLIAPSRLEALLEAERKARPSRKRKSKLRGSLRIVGDLEAPDESPSQRLQRSALTSAEVLELE
;
A
#
# COMPACT_ATOMS: atom_id res chain seq x y z
N MET A 1 8.68 -63.46 27.71
CA MET A 1 8.80 -63.12 26.27
C MET A 1 7.64 -62.20 25.92
N ALA A 2 7.89 -60.91 25.69
CA ALA A 2 6.84 -59.89 25.57
C ALA A 2 6.63 -59.47 24.11
N SER A 3 5.40 -59.64 23.63
CA SER A 3 4.94 -59.43 22.26
C SER A 3 4.91 -57.93 21.89
N LYS A 4 5.65 -57.54 20.84
CA LYS A 4 5.71 -56.17 20.31
C LYS A 4 4.55 -55.92 19.33
N HIS A 5 3.43 -55.38 19.81
CA HIS A 5 2.39 -54.84 18.93
C HIS A 5 2.79 -53.46 18.39
N ARG A 6 3.22 -53.44 17.11
CA ARG A 6 3.41 -52.23 16.31
C ARG A 6 2.06 -51.54 16.11
N ARG A 7 1.83 -50.40 16.77
CA ARG A 7 0.73 -49.50 16.42
C ARG A 7 1.09 -48.79 15.12
N ARG A 8 0.47 -49.19 14.01
CA ARG A 8 0.49 -48.49 12.73
C ARG A 8 -0.39 -47.24 12.88
N THR A 9 0.20 -46.06 12.96
CA THR A 9 -0.50 -44.79 12.80
C THR A 9 -0.81 -44.57 11.31
N PRO A 10 -2.06 -44.24 10.93
CA PRO A 10 -2.34 -43.83 9.56
C PRO A 10 -1.74 -42.44 9.28
N PRO A 11 -1.27 -42.17 8.04
CA PRO A 11 -0.74 -40.85 7.70
C PRO A 11 -1.87 -39.81 7.71
N ARG A 12 -1.61 -38.70 8.40
CA ARG A 12 -2.46 -37.51 8.42
C ARG A 12 -2.63 -36.97 6.99
N PRO A 13 -3.84 -36.72 6.48
CA PRO A 13 -4.01 -36.14 5.17
C PRO A 13 -3.42 -34.73 5.16
N ALA A 14 -2.55 -34.45 4.20
CA ALA A 14 -2.01 -33.12 3.95
C ALA A 14 -3.16 -32.22 3.52
N THR A 15 -3.68 -31.41 4.46
CA THR A 15 -4.58 -30.32 4.12
C THR A 15 -3.77 -29.33 3.27
N ALA A 16 -3.96 -29.39 1.95
CA ALA A 16 -3.41 -28.39 1.05
C ALA A 16 -3.93 -27.03 1.52
N ARG A 17 -3.05 -26.24 2.13
CA ARG A 17 -3.27 -24.82 2.35
C ARG A 17 -3.37 -24.20 0.96
N ARG A 18 -4.60 -24.07 0.46
CA ARG A 18 -4.91 -23.18 -0.65
C ARG A 18 -4.28 -21.81 -0.31
N PRO A 19 -3.46 -21.21 -1.19
CA PRO A 19 -3.04 -19.85 -0.98
C PRO A 19 -4.31 -19.01 -0.97
N ALA A 20 -4.61 -18.39 0.17
CA ALA A 20 -5.61 -17.33 0.23
C ALA A 20 -5.05 -16.21 -0.65
N THR A 21 -5.50 -16.16 -1.90
CA THR A 21 -5.41 -14.95 -2.71
C THR A 21 -6.08 -13.87 -1.88
N ALA A 22 -5.27 -12.98 -1.32
CA ALA A 22 -5.70 -11.83 -0.57
C ALA A 22 -6.56 -10.98 -1.51
N THR A 23 -7.83 -11.30 -1.55
CA THR A 23 -8.82 -10.52 -2.27
C THR A 23 -8.91 -9.23 -1.48
N PRO A 24 -8.60 -8.06 -2.08
CA PRO A 24 -8.81 -6.80 -1.40
C PRO A 24 -10.26 -6.80 -0.91
N THR A 25 -10.45 -6.68 0.41
CA THR A 25 -11.78 -6.64 1.00
C THR A 25 -12.36 -5.28 0.68
N TRP A 26 -13.03 -5.17 -0.45
CA TRP A 26 -13.80 -3.97 -0.76
C TRP A 26 -15.04 -3.97 0.15
N PRO A 27 -15.37 -2.84 0.78
CA PRO A 27 -16.47 -2.76 1.76
C PRO A 27 -17.86 -2.82 1.13
N LEU A 28 -17.99 -3.23 -0.14
CA LEU A 28 -19.23 -3.22 -0.91
C LEU A 28 -19.38 -4.52 -1.72
N PRO A 29 -20.62 -4.95 -2.02
CA PRO A 29 -20.87 -6.05 -2.94
C PRO A 29 -20.27 -5.69 -4.31
N MET A 30 -19.25 -6.45 -4.71
CA MET A 30 -18.64 -6.32 -6.04
C MET A 30 -19.25 -7.35 -6.98
N GLN A 31 -19.74 -6.87 -8.11
CA GLN A 31 -20.16 -7.75 -9.19
C GLN A 31 -18.93 -8.16 -10.01
N ARG A 32 -18.78 -9.46 -10.29
CA ARG A 32 -17.71 -9.98 -11.16
C ARG A 32 -18.30 -10.34 -12.51
N ILE A 33 -17.68 -9.86 -13.58
CA ILE A 33 -18.14 -10.06 -14.96
C ILE A 33 -16.93 -10.43 -15.84
N PRO A 34 -17.05 -11.42 -16.75
CA PRO A 34 -16.01 -11.71 -17.73
C PRO A 34 -15.86 -10.59 -18.77
N LEU A 35 -14.67 -10.43 -19.33
CA LEU A 35 -14.38 -9.38 -20.31
C LEU A 35 -15.29 -9.42 -21.54
N SER A 36 -15.68 -10.61 -22.01
CA SER A 36 -16.60 -10.78 -23.13
C SER A 36 -17.96 -10.11 -22.88
N GLU A 37 -18.51 -10.31 -21.68
CA GLU A 37 -19.78 -9.74 -21.26
C GLU A 37 -19.65 -8.23 -20.97
N ALA A 38 -18.55 -7.82 -20.35
CA ALA A 38 -18.24 -6.40 -20.12
C ALA A 38 -18.16 -5.61 -21.42
N ARG A 39 -17.59 -6.17 -22.49
CA ARG A 39 -17.55 -5.55 -23.82
C ARG A 39 -18.94 -5.46 -24.46
N SER A 40 -19.78 -6.47 -24.26
CA SER A 40 -21.12 -6.54 -24.86
C SER A 40 -22.08 -5.51 -24.26
N HIS A 41 -21.92 -5.18 -22.98
CA HIS A 41 -22.84 -4.29 -22.23
C HIS A 41 -22.16 -3.09 -21.57
N LEU A 42 -21.02 -2.64 -22.12
CA LEU A 42 -20.18 -1.61 -21.48
C LEU A 42 -20.96 -0.33 -21.14
N SER A 43 -21.82 0.15 -22.04
CA SER A 43 -22.60 1.37 -21.83
C SER A 43 -23.55 1.25 -20.63
N ALA A 44 -24.25 0.12 -20.51
CA ALA A 44 -25.15 -0.15 -19.39
C ALA A 44 -24.37 -0.25 -18.07
N LEU A 45 -23.21 -0.91 -18.07
CA LEU A 45 -22.34 -1.02 -16.89
C LEU A 45 -21.81 0.35 -16.43
N VAL A 46 -21.43 1.22 -17.36
CA VAL A 46 -21.00 2.60 -17.05
C VAL A 46 -22.14 3.40 -16.44
N GLN A 47 -23.35 3.30 -17.01
CA GLN A 47 -24.52 3.98 -16.48
C GLN A 47 -24.89 3.46 -15.08
N GLN A 48 -24.86 2.15 -14.86
CA GLN A 48 -25.09 1.54 -13.55
C GLN A 48 -24.04 1.99 -12.52
N ALA A 49 -22.76 2.04 -12.90
CA ALA A 49 -21.69 2.53 -12.03
C ALA A 49 -21.94 4.00 -11.63
N ALA A 50 -22.38 4.84 -12.57
CA ALA A 50 -22.68 6.24 -12.32
C ALA A 50 -23.91 6.44 -11.41
N THR A 51 -25.01 5.72 -11.67
CA THR A 51 -26.28 5.91 -10.95
C THR A 51 -26.29 5.21 -9.59
N GLN A 52 -25.88 3.93 -9.55
CA GLN A 52 -26.02 3.08 -8.36
C GLN A 52 -24.75 3.06 -7.51
N ARG A 53 -23.69 3.76 -7.93
CA ARG A 53 -22.38 3.81 -7.24
C ARG A 53 -21.79 2.40 -7.01
N HIS A 54 -22.07 1.47 -7.92
CA HIS A 54 -21.60 0.09 -7.87
C HIS A 54 -20.17 -0.04 -8.42
N VAL A 55 -19.46 -1.06 -7.94
CA VAL A 55 -18.11 -1.42 -8.41
C VAL A 55 -18.19 -2.75 -9.13
N THR A 56 -17.76 -2.77 -10.38
CA THR A 56 -17.74 -3.99 -11.20
C THR A 56 -16.30 -4.44 -11.42
N ALA A 57 -16.01 -5.67 -11.05
CA ALA A 57 -14.75 -6.35 -11.30
C ALA A 57 -14.79 -7.05 -12.67
N ILE A 58 -13.89 -6.65 -13.57
CA ILE A 58 -13.75 -7.25 -14.89
C ILE A 58 -12.67 -8.34 -14.81
N THR A 59 -13.03 -9.53 -15.27
CA THR A 59 -12.18 -10.73 -15.22
C THR A 59 -11.82 -11.24 -16.61
N VAL A 60 -10.64 -11.84 -16.75
CA VAL A 60 -10.17 -12.54 -17.95
C VAL A 60 -9.64 -13.88 -17.48
N HIS A 61 -10.20 -14.99 -18.00
CA HIS A 61 -9.89 -16.35 -17.54
C HIS A 61 -10.02 -16.49 -16.00
N ASP A 62 -11.11 -15.96 -15.44
CA ASP A 62 -11.40 -15.92 -13.99
C ASP A 62 -10.40 -15.11 -13.13
N GLU A 63 -9.40 -14.49 -13.76
CA GLU A 63 -8.48 -13.59 -13.10
C GLU A 63 -9.00 -12.17 -13.14
N LEU A 64 -9.02 -11.50 -11.99
CA LEU A 64 -9.33 -10.08 -11.89
C LEU A 64 -8.28 -9.26 -12.64
N LYS A 65 -8.71 -8.44 -13.62
CA LYS A 65 -7.82 -7.57 -14.39
C LYS A 65 -8.10 -6.09 -14.19
N ALA A 66 -9.36 -5.70 -14.01
CA ALA A 66 -9.73 -4.30 -13.89
C ALA A 66 -10.96 -4.11 -13.00
N PHE A 67 -11.15 -2.87 -12.55
CA PHE A 67 -12.36 -2.41 -11.88
C PHE A 67 -12.99 -1.27 -12.67
N LEU A 68 -14.30 -1.34 -12.85
CA LEU A 68 -15.13 -0.24 -13.32
C LEU A 68 -15.78 0.42 -12.11
N ILE A 69 -15.52 1.71 -11.92
CA ILE A 69 -15.96 2.49 -10.76
C ILE A 69 -16.28 3.92 -11.20
N ALA A 70 -17.28 4.54 -10.56
CA ALA A 70 -17.58 5.95 -10.80
C ALA A 70 -16.43 6.86 -10.30
N PRO A 71 -16.07 7.94 -11.03
CA PRO A 71 -14.97 8.83 -10.66
C PRO A 71 -15.08 9.39 -9.24
N SER A 72 -16.25 9.90 -8.86
CA SER A 72 -16.51 10.45 -7.52
C SER A 72 -16.30 9.42 -6.40
N ARG A 73 -16.53 8.13 -6.68
CA ARG A 73 -16.30 7.05 -5.72
C ARG A 73 -14.82 6.71 -5.60
N LEU A 74 -14.10 6.71 -6.73
CA LEU A 74 -12.65 6.53 -6.73
C LEU A 74 -11.96 7.63 -5.92
N GLU A 75 -12.36 8.89 -6.11
CA GLU A 75 -11.84 10.03 -5.33
C GLU A 75 -12.09 9.85 -3.83
N ALA A 76 -13.32 9.48 -3.44
CA ALA A 76 -13.64 9.23 -2.04
C ALA A 76 -12.80 8.10 -1.41
N LEU A 77 -12.47 7.05 -2.19
CA LEU A 77 -11.61 5.97 -1.73
C LEU A 77 -10.15 6.43 -1.58
N LEU A 78 -9.64 7.21 -2.53
CA LEU A 78 -8.29 7.79 -2.45
C LEU A 78 -8.18 8.76 -1.27
N GLU A 79 -9.20 9.56 -1.02
CA GLU A 79 -9.26 10.42 0.17
C GLU A 79 -9.30 9.61 1.47
N ALA A 80 -10.12 8.57 1.52
CA ALA A 80 -10.20 7.69 2.67
C ALA A 80 -8.84 7.02 2.92
N GLU A 81 -8.15 6.57 1.87
CA GLU A 81 -6.80 6.02 1.97
C GLU A 81 -5.80 7.06 2.50
N ARG A 82 -5.83 8.30 1.98
CA ARG A 82 -4.98 9.39 2.47
C ARG A 82 -5.20 9.70 3.95
N LYS A 83 -6.47 9.72 4.39
CA LYS A 83 -6.88 9.97 5.79
C LYS A 83 -6.56 8.79 6.69
N ALA A 84 -6.74 7.57 6.19
CA ALA A 84 -6.48 6.33 6.93
C ALA A 84 -5.00 5.99 7.01
N ARG A 85 -4.17 6.46 6.08
CA ARG A 85 -2.72 6.31 6.15
C ARG A 85 -2.26 7.08 7.38
N PRO A 86 -1.89 6.41 8.49
CA PRO A 86 -1.37 7.13 9.62
C PRO A 86 -0.15 7.85 9.09
N SER A 87 -0.14 9.18 9.19
CA SER A 87 1.12 9.92 9.07
C SER A 87 2.00 9.30 10.14
N ARG A 88 2.86 8.36 9.75
CA ARG A 88 3.97 7.92 10.56
C ARG A 88 4.90 9.12 10.60
N LYS A 89 4.49 10.19 11.30
CA LYS A 89 5.39 10.90 12.18
C LYS A 89 5.88 9.82 13.14
N ARG A 90 6.85 9.03 12.67
CA ARG A 90 7.80 8.39 13.55
C ARG A 90 8.28 9.56 14.37
N LYS A 91 7.76 9.71 15.58
CA LYS A 91 8.41 10.53 16.59
C LYS A 91 9.79 9.91 16.60
N SER A 92 10.76 10.55 15.96
CA SER A 92 12.15 10.19 16.11
C SER A 92 12.38 10.40 17.58
N LYS A 93 12.25 9.33 18.35
CA LYS A 93 12.73 9.29 19.71
C LYS A 93 14.24 9.31 19.53
N LEU A 94 14.80 10.49 19.21
CA LEU A 94 16.21 10.74 19.32
C LEU A 94 16.50 10.50 20.80
N ARG A 95 16.98 9.30 21.11
CA ARG A 95 17.37 8.90 22.45
C ARG A 95 18.80 9.38 22.60
N GLY A 96 18.98 10.55 23.20
CA GLY A 96 20.27 11.18 23.41
C GLY A 96 20.20 12.69 23.23
N SER A 97 21.12 13.41 23.87
CA SER A 97 21.32 14.83 23.63
C SER A 97 22.20 15.00 22.39
N LEU A 98 21.64 15.48 21.28
CA LEU A 98 22.45 16.02 20.21
C LEU A 98 23.06 17.33 20.71
N ARG A 99 24.38 17.34 20.99
CA ARG A 99 25.12 18.57 21.26
C ARG A 99 25.68 19.05 19.93
N ILE A 100 25.08 20.11 19.38
CA ILE A 100 25.65 20.82 18.24
C ILE A 100 26.77 21.69 18.84
N VAL A 101 28.02 21.30 18.62
CA VAL A 101 29.18 22.13 18.98
C VAL A 101 29.65 22.79 17.69
N GLY A 102 29.31 24.07 17.55
CA GLY A 102 29.75 24.94 16.48
C GLY A 102 29.60 26.38 16.98
N ASP A 103 30.60 27.21 16.72
CA ASP A 103 30.63 28.59 17.20
C ASP A 103 29.35 29.33 16.80
N LEU A 104 28.54 29.65 17.81
CA LEU A 104 27.29 30.40 17.69
C LEU A 104 27.58 31.91 17.69
N GLU A 105 28.60 32.34 16.95
CA GLU A 105 28.99 33.74 16.80
C GLU A 105 28.38 34.31 15.51
N ALA A 106 27.05 34.37 15.43
CA ALA A 106 26.32 35.23 14.49
C ALA A 106 24.80 35.18 14.80
N PRO A 107 24.28 36.03 15.71
CA PRO A 107 22.87 36.01 16.11
C PRO A 107 21.86 36.36 15.00
N ASP A 108 22.31 36.86 13.84
CA ASP A 108 21.40 37.39 12.80
C ASP A 108 21.16 36.47 11.60
N GLU A 109 21.72 35.25 11.58
CA GLU A 109 21.60 34.36 10.42
C GLU A 109 20.56 33.25 10.63
N SER A 110 19.53 33.26 9.78
CA SER A 110 18.45 32.27 9.84
C SER A 110 18.98 30.84 9.63
N PRO A 111 18.42 29.83 10.31
CA PRO A 111 18.88 28.44 10.19
C PRO A 111 18.83 27.90 8.75
N SER A 112 17.92 28.44 7.93
CA SER A 112 17.78 28.14 6.50
C SER A 112 18.98 28.62 5.68
N GLN A 113 19.48 29.83 5.95
CA GLN A 113 20.65 30.39 5.27
C GLN A 113 21.93 29.66 5.65
N ARG A 114 22.06 29.24 6.92
CA ARG A 114 23.19 28.41 7.37
C ARG A 114 23.24 27.06 6.67
N LEU A 115 22.09 26.39 6.53
CA LEU A 115 22.00 25.12 5.78
C LEU A 115 22.39 25.29 4.31
N GLN A 116 21.96 26.38 3.68
CA GLN A 116 22.33 26.69 2.30
C GLN A 116 23.84 26.96 2.15
N ARG A 117 24.43 27.74 3.06
CA ARG A 117 25.89 27.95 3.09
C ARG A 117 26.67 26.67 3.31
N SER A 118 26.28 25.85 4.29
CA SER A 118 26.93 24.57 4.54
C SER A 118 26.85 23.64 3.33
N ALA A 119 25.69 23.59 2.64
CA ALA A 119 25.52 22.81 1.42
C ALA A 119 26.41 23.31 0.27
N LEU A 120 26.57 24.63 0.12
CA LEU A 120 27.47 25.23 -0.87
C LEU A 120 28.94 24.95 -0.55
N THR A 121 29.37 25.07 0.72
CA THR A 121 30.74 24.73 1.11
C THR A 121 31.05 23.24 0.97
N SER A 122 30.07 22.35 1.18
CA SER A 122 30.26 20.92 0.91
C SER A 122 30.32 20.58 -0.58
N ALA A 123 29.76 21.42 -1.45
CA ALA A 123 29.87 21.27 -2.90
C ALA A 123 31.23 21.75 -3.43
N GLU A 124 31.81 22.80 -2.85
CA GLU A 124 33.15 23.30 -3.24
C GLU A 124 34.29 22.35 -2.86
N VAL A 125 34.14 21.55 -1.80
CA VAL A 125 35.15 20.55 -1.40
C VAL A 125 35.21 19.34 -2.36
N LEU A 126 34.24 19.22 -3.28
CA LEU A 126 34.16 18.11 -4.25
C LEU A 126 34.78 18.45 -5.63
N GLU A 127 35.23 19.69 -5.85
CA GLU A 127 35.87 20.15 -7.09
C GLU A 127 37.41 20.24 -6.99
N LEU A 128 37.99 19.76 -5.88
CA LEU A 128 39.43 19.68 -5.64
C LEU A 128 39.86 18.21 -5.48
N GLU A 129 39.60 17.40 -6.51
CA GLU A 129 40.28 16.11 -6.74
C GLU A 129 40.65 15.95 -8.22
#